data_AF-A0A2G6EDS4-F1
#
_entry.id   AF-A0A2G6EDS4-F1
#
_cell.length_a   1.000
_cell.length_b   1.000
_cell.length_c   1.000
_cell.angle_alpha   90.00
_cell.angle_beta   90.00
_cell.angle_gamma   90.00
#
_symmetry.space_group_name_H-M   'P 1'
#
loop_
_entity.id
_entity.type
_entity.pdbx_description
1 polymer ?
#
loop_
_entity_poly.entity_id
_entity_poly.type
_entity_poly.pdbx_seq_one_letter_code
_entity_poly.pdbx_strand_id
1 'polypeptide(L)'
;MTVFSRVSVLFLLPLLVSLTACASAPSSEREIGGNGRTTMYERASANSRARLDAIGAGRIGSSVRLAAGNPLAARSATLLSEYQAASGRRCRQVRPFNSDVRRIVCQQRSGQWRLVRSLLPEERAEVSPTASILADVTDGGDGSAVAVADDMSMSAVAHRRSSANRTVSAPVKAVRSVSPVQARIEPGETFWAFSRRTTGRGSNWAEIARYNDIDDVQAIRPGTRLSIPAALVREP
;
A
#
# COMPACT_ATOMS: atom_id res chain seq x y z
N MET A 1 24.79 62.82 -6.35
CA MET A 1 24.91 63.30 -4.96
C MET A 1 23.51 63.62 -4.47
N THR A 2 22.91 62.71 -3.72
CA THR A 2 21.61 62.89 -3.08
C THR A 2 21.67 62.21 -1.73
N VAL A 3 21.71 63.08 -0.71
CA VAL A 3 21.63 62.83 0.72
C VAL A 3 20.15 62.62 1.10
N PHE A 4 19.88 62.23 2.35
CA PHE A 4 18.59 62.04 3.04
C PHE A 4 18.14 60.58 3.15
N SER A 5 17.69 60.08 4.29
CA SER A 5 17.67 60.58 5.66
C SER A 5 17.30 59.38 6.55
N ARG A 6 18.03 59.15 7.64
CA ARG A 6 17.67 58.16 8.66
C ARG A 6 16.51 58.72 9.49
N VAL A 7 15.30 58.22 9.28
CA VAL A 7 14.19 58.47 10.19
C VAL A 7 14.13 57.33 11.20
N SER A 8 14.71 57.58 12.37
CA SER A 8 14.47 56.83 13.60
C SER A 8 13.01 56.96 13.97
N VAL A 9 12.25 55.89 13.78
CA VAL A 9 10.87 55.78 14.26
C VAL A 9 10.90 54.98 15.56
N LEU A 10 11.16 55.69 16.66
CA LEU A 10 10.81 55.30 18.02
C LEU A 10 9.28 55.23 18.08
N PHE A 11 8.70 54.03 17.99
CA PHE A 11 7.31 53.83 18.39
C PHE A 11 7.24 53.17 19.74
N LEU A 12 6.77 53.99 20.68
CA LEU A 12 6.26 53.64 21.99
C LEU A 12 5.39 52.39 21.96
N LEU A 13 5.69 51.49 22.90
CA LEU A 13 4.77 50.51 23.46
C LEU A 13 3.47 51.18 23.94
N PRO A 14 2.29 50.76 23.45
CA PRO A 14 1.09 50.81 24.26
C PRO A 14 0.97 49.50 25.03
N LEU A 15 1.10 49.67 26.34
CA LEU A 15 0.63 48.79 27.40
C LEU A 15 -0.86 48.49 27.18
N LEU A 16 -1.20 47.41 26.47
CA LEU A 16 -2.57 46.95 26.28
C LEU A 16 -2.79 45.65 27.05
N VAL A 17 -3.06 45.86 28.34
CA VAL A 17 -3.64 44.89 29.27
C VAL A 17 -4.98 44.44 28.69
N SER A 18 -4.97 43.30 27.99
CA SER A 18 -6.18 42.56 27.66
C SER A 18 -6.35 41.48 28.72
N LEU A 19 -7.05 41.85 29.80
CA LEU A 19 -7.67 40.92 30.75
C LEU A 19 -8.75 40.11 30.03
N THR A 20 -8.36 39.08 29.28
CA THR A 20 -9.27 37.97 28.97
C THR A 20 -9.10 36.90 30.03
N ALA A 21 -9.90 37.07 31.08
CA ALA A 21 -10.28 36.01 32.00
C ALA A 21 -11.02 34.91 31.22
N CYS A 22 -10.28 33.90 30.74
CA CYS A 22 -10.87 32.59 30.51
C CYS A 22 -10.64 31.78 31.77
N ALA A 23 -11.74 31.47 32.45
CA ALA A 23 -11.82 30.60 33.60
C ALA A 23 -10.85 29.43 33.48
N SER A 24 -9.81 29.45 34.30
CA SER A 24 -9.06 28.28 34.69
C SER A 24 -10.04 27.37 35.42
N ALA A 25 -10.72 26.51 34.67
CA ALA A 25 -11.35 25.33 35.24
C ALA A 25 -10.24 24.59 36.01
N PRO A 26 -10.41 24.32 37.32
CA PRO A 26 -9.49 23.44 38.01
C PRO A 26 -9.62 22.08 37.33
N SER A 27 -8.61 21.73 36.53
CA SER A 27 -8.35 20.36 36.18
C SER A 27 -7.99 19.70 37.50
N SER A 28 -9.00 19.17 38.17
CA SER A 28 -8.82 18.18 39.20
C SER A 28 -8.16 17.00 38.49
N GLU A 29 -6.83 17.01 38.47
CA GLU A 29 -6.04 15.81 38.56
C GLU A 29 -6.50 15.11 39.83
N ARG A 30 -7.61 14.39 39.69
CA ARG A 30 -7.85 13.21 40.48
C ARG A 30 -6.71 12.29 40.09
N GLU A 31 -5.64 12.36 40.87
CA GLU A 31 -4.77 11.23 41.18
C GLU A 31 -5.68 10.09 41.67
N ILE A 32 -6.40 9.48 40.72
CA ILE A 32 -6.79 8.11 40.87
C ILE A 32 -5.45 7.40 40.78
N GLY A 33 -4.96 6.94 41.93
CA GLY A 33 -3.98 5.87 42.04
C GLY A 33 -4.51 4.66 41.25
N GLY A 34 -4.38 4.74 39.94
CA GLY A 34 -4.80 3.76 38.97
C GLY A 34 -3.71 2.72 38.94
N ASN A 35 -3.80 1.77 39.87
CA ASN A 35 -3.02 0.55 39.89
C ASN A 35 -2.87 -0.03 38.47
N GLY A 36 -1.71 0.20 37.85
CA GLY A 36 -0.96 -0.75 37.03
C GLY A 36 -1.67 -1.46 35.88
N ARG A 37 -2.85 -1.02 35.42
CA ARG A 37 -3.53 -1.60 34.25
C ARG A 37 -3.39 -0.67 33.06
N THR A 38 -2.15 -0.46 32.62
CA THR A 38 -1.91 -0.16 31.21
C THR A 38 -2.60 -1.26 30.42
N THR A 39 -3.73 -0.95 29.81
CA THR A 39 -4.50 -1.91 29.04
C THR A 39 -3.56 -2.52 28.00
N MET A 40 -3.66 -3.84 27.74
CA MET A 40 -2.82 -4.50 26.73
C MET A 40 -2.82 -3.73 25.40
N TYR A 41 -3.93 -3.06 25.09
CA TYR A 41 -4.10 -2.22 23.92
C TYR A 41 -3.17 -0.99 23.89
N GLU A 42 -2.94 -0.33 25.02
CA GLU A 42 -2.05 0.83 25.10
C GLU A 42 -0.57 0.43 24.99
N ARG A 43 -0.18 -0.71 25.58
CA ARG A 43 1.16 -1.30 25.39
C ARG A 43 1.38 -1.77 23.96
N ALA A 44 0.38 -2.39 23.33
CA ALA A 44 0.42 -2.78 21.92
C ALA A 44 0.54 -1.54 21.02
N SER A 45 -0.17 -0.45 21.35
CA SER A 45 -0.08 0.82 20.62
C SER A 45 1.30 1.49 20.79
N ALA A 46 1.87 1.51 21.99
CA ALA A 46 3.20 2.05 22.25
C ALA A 46 4.30 1.27 21.51
N ASN A 47 4.23 -0.07 21.53
CA ASN A 47 5.13 -0.91 20.77
C ASN A 47 4.94 -0.75 19.25
N SER A 48 3.73 -0.44 18.78
CA SER A 48 3.48 -0.16 17.36
C SER A 48 4.11 1.17 16.91
N ARG A 49 4.26 2.14 17.82
CA ARG A 49 4.79 3.50 17.54
C ARG A 49 6.32 3.51 17.33
N ALA A 50 7.08 2.82 18.18
CA ALA A 50 8.54 2.74 18.05
C ALA A 50 9.01 1.97 16.79
N ARG A 51 8.10 1.20 16.16
CA ARG A 51 8.45 0.28 15.07
C ARG A 51 8.56 0.92 13.68
N LEU A 52 8.20 2.19 13.54
CA LEU A 52 8.27 2.92 12.28
C LEU A 52 9.35 4.02 12.26
N ASP A 53 10.10 4.24 13.34
CA ASP A 53 11.08 5.33 13.40
C ASP A 53 12.22 5.17 12.38
N ALA A 54 12.54 3.92 12.01
CA ALA A 54 13.47 3.62 10.94
C ALA A 54 13.05 4.24 9.58
N ILE A 55 11.74 4.42 9.35
CA ILE A 55 11.24 5.09 8.14
C ILE A 55 11.65 6.56 8.11
N GLY A 56 11.70 7.24 9.26
CA GLY A 56 12.13 8.62 9.33
C GLY A 56 13.60 8.83 8.98
N ALA A 57 14.46 7.88 9.38
CA ALA A 57 15.90 7.95 9.16
C ALA A 57 16.33 7.50 7.75
N GLY A 58 15.49 6.72 7.05
CA GLY A 58 15.83 6.19 5.72
C GLY A 58 15.87 7.27 4.63
N ARG A 59 16.57 6.98 3.52
CA ARG A 59 16.59 7.83 2.32
C ARG A 59 15.51 7.41 1.33
N ILE A 60 14.96 8.36 0.56
CA ILE A 60 14.07 8.02 -0.55
C ILE A 60 14.80 7.11 -1.54
N GLY A 61 14.10 6.09 -2.06
CA GLY A 61 14.63 5.01 -2.88
C GLY A 61 15.23 3.83 -2.09
N SER A 62 15.56 4.03 -0.80
CA SER A 62 16.17 2.97 0.01
C SER A 62 15.14 2.00 0.60
N SER A 63 15.57 0.78 0.84
CA SER A 63 14.82 -0.22 1.62
C SER A 63 15.23 -0.16 3.08
N VAL A 64 14.25 0.02 3.95
CA VAL A 64 14.43 0.13 5.41
C VAL A 64 13.97 -1.16 6.06
N ARG A 65 14.74 -1.70 7.02
CA ARG A 65 14.30 -2.82 7.86
C ARG A 65 13.34 -2.34 8.95
N LEU A 66 12.29 -3.10 9.18
CA LEU A 66 11.25 -2.82 10.16
C LEU A 66 11.23 -3.95 11.20
N ALA A 67 11.01 -3.57 12.46
CA ALA A 67 10.82 -4.54 13.52
C ALA A 67 9.55 -5.36 13.31
N ALA A 68 9.53 -6.62 13.77
CA ALA A 68 8.35 -7.49 13.64
C ALA A 68 7.11 -6.91 14.35
N GLY A 69 5.93 -7.23 13.83
CA GLY A 69 4.64 -6.76 14.37
C GLY A 69 4.42 -5.25 14.21
N ASN A 70 5.09 -4.60 13.25
CA ASN A 70 4.81 -3.22 12.90
C ASN A 70 3.49 -3.13 12.09
N PRO A 71 2.84 -1.95 12.04
CA PRO A 71 1.54 -1.80 11.37
C PRO A 71 1.57 -1.96 9.84
N LEU A 72 2.75 -2.03 9.20
CA LEU A 72 2.88 -2.35 7.77
C LEU A 72 2.87 -3.86 7.51
N ALA A 73 2.89 -4.69 8.57
CA ALA A 73 2.92 -6.16 8.50
C ALA A 73 4.04 -6.72 7.61
N ALA A 74 5.16 -5.99 7.46
CA ALA A 74 6.30 -6.37 6.63
C ALA A 74 7.63 -6.20 7.38
N ARG A 75 8.64 -7.00 7.04
CA ARG A 75 9.98 -6.91 7.65
C ARG A 75 10.85 -5.81 7.05
N SER A 76 10.45 -5.28 5.90
CA SER A 76 11.10 -4.14 5.25
C SER A 76 10.09 -3.35 4.42
N ALA A 77 10.45 -2.10 4.10
CA ALA A 77 9.68 -1.26 3.19
C ALA A 77 10.62 -0.37 2.38
N THR A 78 10.29 -0.13 1.11
CA THR A 78 10.98 0.84 0.25
C THR A 78 10.35 2.22 0.44
N LEU A 79 11.18 3.24 0.66
CA LEU A 79 10.73 4.63 0.75
C LEU A 79 10.59 5.21 -0.66
N LEU A 80 9.37 5.62 -1.04
CA LEU A 80 9.09 6.06 -2.41
C LEU A 80 9.20 7.57 -2.57
N SER A 81 8.59 8.33 -1.66
CA SER A 81 8.58 9.79 -1.71
C SER A 81 8.35 10.39 -0.33
N GLU A 82 8.76 11.65 -0.17
CA GLU A 82 8.46 12.50 0.98
C GLU A 82 7.67 13.72 0.53
N TYR A 83 6.72 14.16 1.34
CA TYR A 83 5.97 15.39 1.12
C TYR A 83 5.53 16.00 2.46
N GLN A 84 5.20 17.29 2.44
CA GLN A 84 4.61 17.96 3.59
C GLN A 84 3.10 18.07 3.41
N ALA A 85 2.33 17.49 4.34
CA ALA A 85 0.88 17.58 4.30
C ALA A 85 0.41 19.00 4.67
N ALA A 86 -0.82 19.36 4.28
CA ALA A 86 -1.45 20.65 4.64
C ALA A 86 -1.47 20.92 6.16
N SER A 87 -1.42 19.87 6.98
CA SER A 87 -1.30 19.99 8.44
C SER A 87 0.12 20.37 8.91
N GLY A 88 1.06 20.67 8.02
CA GLY A 88 2.48 20.90 8.29
C GLY A 88 3.29 19.65 8.65
N ARG A 89 2.66 18.46 8.68
CA ARG A 89 3.35 17.21 9.05
C ARG A 89 4.14 16.67 7.87
N ARG A 90 5.34 16.16 8.14
CA ARG A 90 6.13 15.40 7.16
C ARG A 90 5.51 14.02 6.97
N CYS A 91 5.25 13.65 5.73
CA CYS A 91 4.69 12.36 5.36
C CYS A 91 5.56 11.68 4.32
N ARG A 92 5.55 10.35 4.33
CA ARG A 92 6.29 9.52 3.38
C ARG A 92 5.39 8.45 2.80
N GLN A 93 5.52 8.23 1.50
CA GLN A 93 4.93 7.06 0.85
C GLN A 93 5.92 5.90 0.94
N VAL A 94 5.43 4.75 1.36
CA VAL A 94 6.24 3.54 1.51
C VAL A 94 5.56 2.36 0.83
N ARG A 95 6.36 1.46 0.28
CA ARG A 95 5.90 0.17 -0.25
C ARG A 95 6.45 -0.95 0.65
N PRO A 96 5.59 -1.65 1.41
CA PRO A 96 6.02 -2.82 2.18
C PRO A 96 6.58 -3.90 1.26
N PHE A 97 7.58 -4.65 1.72
CA PHE A 97 8.11 -5.78 0.97
C PHE A 97 7.03 -6.85 0.76
N ASN A 98 7.00 -7.45 -0.43
CA ASN A 98 5.95 -8.38 -0.89
C ASN A 98 4.53 -7.80 -0.89
N SER A 99 4.39 -6.48 -1.07
CA SER A 99 3.09 -5.84 -1.24
C SER A 99 3.14 -4.77 -2.32
N ASP A 100 2.14 -4.78 -3.20
CA ASP A 100 1.95 -3.70 -4.19
C ASP A 100 1.16 -2.51 -3.62
N VAL A 101 0.69 -2.63 -2.37
CA VAL A 101 -0.09 -1.59 -1.70
C VAL A 101 0.86 -0.52 -1.17
N ARG A 102 0.75 0.70 -1.71
CA ARG A 102 1.44 1.87 -1.17
C ARG A 102 0.79 2.29 0.14
N ARG A 103 1.58 2.75 1.11
CA ARG A 103 1.11 3.19 2.42
C ARG A 103 1.64 4.58 2.70
N ILE A 104 0.87 5.40 3.40
CA ILE A 104 1.32 6.71 3.85
C ILE A 104 1.59 6.66 5.35
N VAL A 105 2.81 7.00 5.73
CA VAL A 105 3.19 7.22 7.13
C VAL A 105 3.51 8.69 7.33
N CYS A 106 3.08 9.27 8.44
CA CYS A 106 3.34 10.67 8.75
C CYS A 106 3.98 10.82 10.14
N GLN A 107 4.87 11.80 10.24
CA GLN A 107 5.49 12.22 11.49
C GLN A 107 4.47 12.97 12.35
N GLN A 108 4.33 12.54 13.60
CA GLN A 108 3.53 13.21 14.61
C GLN A 108 4.32 14.38 15.23
N ARG A 109 3.65 15.23 16.03
CA ARG A 109 4.31 16.33 16.75
C ARG A 109 5.40 15.82 17.71
N SER A 110 5.26 14.59 18.22
CA SER A 110 6.25 13.91 19.05
C SER A 110 7.49 13.43 18.29
N GLY A 111 7.55 13.62 16.96
CA GLY A 111 8.61 13.09 16.10
C GLY A 111 8.40 11.64 15.64
N GLN A 112 7.44 10.92 16.22
CA GLN A 112 7.15 9.52 15.91
C GLN A 112 6.43 9.34 14.56
N TRP A 113 6.73 8.26 13.86
CA TRP A 113 6.09 7.94 12.58
C TRP A 113 4.87 7.02 12.78
N ARG A 114 3.75 7.35 12.14
CA ARG A 114 2.50 6.56 12.24
C ARG A 114 1.89 6.31 10.86
N LEU A 115 1.40 5.09 10.64
CA LEU A 115 0.57 4.75 9.48
C LEU A 115 -0.76 5.53 9.51
N VAL A 116 -1.01 6.29 8.45
CA VAL A 116 -2.20 7.15 8.30
C VAL A 116 -3.22 6.51 7.37
N ARG A 117 -2.78 6.07 6.19
CA ARG A 117 -3.68 5.44 5.21
C ARG A 117 -2.95 4.44 4.34
N SER A 118 -3.75 3.60 3.70
CA SER A 118 -3.32 2.75 2.61
C SER A 118 -3.77 3.40 1.32
N LEU A 119 -2.84 3.55 0.38
CA LEU A 119 -3.18 3.80 -1.00
C LEU A 119 -3.32 2.41 -1.61
N LEU A 120 -4.54 2.04 -1.97
CA LEU A 120 -4.73 0.92 -2.87
C LEU A 120 -3.81 1.15 -4.09
N PRO A 121 -3.30 0.09 -4.72
CA PRO A 121 -2.68 0.25 -6.03
C PRO A 121 -3.60 1.17 -6.82
N GLU A 122 -3.04 2.20 -7.47
CA GLU A 122 -3.77 2.73 -8.61
C GLU A 122 -3.97 1.49 -9.47
N GLU A 123 -5.18 0.90 -9.46
CA GLU A 123 -5.66 0.15 -10.60
C GLU A 123 -5.22 1.03 -11.75
N ARG A 124 -4.24 0.53 -12.54
CA ARG A 124 -3.71 1.24 -13.69
C ARG A 124 -4.92 1.91 -14.29
N ALA A 125 -4.97 3.23 -14.21
CA ALA A 125 -6.03 3.98 -14.85
C ALA A 125 -5.84 3.60 -16.30
N GLU A 126 -6.56 2.57 -16.75
CA GLU A 126 -6.68 2.25 -18.15
C GLU A 126 -7.22 3.55 -18.70
N VAL A 127 -6.33 4.26 -19.37
CA VAL A 127 -6.65 5.39 -20.18
C VAL A 127 -7.69 4.84 -21.15
N SER A 128 -8.97 5.02 -20.82
CA SER A 128 -10.05 4.72 -21.72
C SER A 128 -9.78 5.59 -22.95
N PRO A 129 -9.45 5.02 -24.12
CA PRO A 129 -9.22 5.79 -25.31
C PRO A 129 -10.58 6.18 -25.88
N THR A 130 -11.27 7.09 -25.20
CA THR A 130 -12.58 7.57 -25.64
C THR A 130 -12.67 9.09 -25.48
N ALA A 131 -11.80 9.81 -26.19
CA ALA A 131 -12.10 11.13 -26.74
C ALA A 131 -10.88 11.65 -27.54
N SER A 132 -10.74 11.20 -28.78
CA SER A 132 -10.17 12.04 -29.84
C SER A 132 -10.92 11.70 -31.12
N ILE A 133 -12.00 12.45 -31.32
CA ILE A 133 -12.74 12.53 -32.56
C ILE A 133 -11.87 13.30 -33.56
N LEU A 134 -11.59 12.62 -34.69
CA LEU A 134 -11.50 13.12 -36.07
C LEU A 134 -11.06 14.58 -36.31
N ALA A 135 -9.85 14.70 -36.82
CA ALA A 135 -9.45 15.48 -38.01
C ALA A 135 -7.95 15.21 -38.22
N ASP A 136 -7.36 15.06 -39.39
CA ASP A 136 -7.77 15.02 -40.79
C ASP A 136 -6.43 14.77 -41.54
N VAL A 137 -6.54 14.35 -42.81
CA VAL A 137 -5.51 14.43 -43.86
C VAL A 137 -4.34 13.43 -43.86
N THR A 138 -4.47 12.52 -44.82
CA THR A 138 -3.47 11.77 -45.58
C THR A 138 -2.31 12.60 -46.12
N ASP A 139 -1.10 12.04 -46.14
CA ASP A 139 -0.17 11.91 -47.30
C ASP A 139 1.23 11.60 -46.74
N GLY A 140 1.83 10.43 -47.01
CA GLY A 140 2.64 10.23 -48.21
C GLY A 140 4.12 10.44 -47.85
N GLY A 141 4.91 9.37 -47.74
CA GLY A 141 6.33 9.51 -47.39
C GLY A 141 7.05 8.21 -47.12
N ASP A 142 7.61 7.67 -48.20
CA ASP A 142 8.51 6.52 -48.31
C ASP A 142 9.67 6.51 -47.30
N GLY A 143 10.21 5.31 -47.06
CA GLY A 143 11.66 5.18 -46.89
C GLY A 143 12.16 4.20 -45.85
N SER A 144 12.79 3.15 -46.37
CA SER A 144 13.97 2.48 -45.80
C SER A 144 13.77 1.54 -44.62
N ALA A 145 13.60 0.28 -45.02
CA ALA A 145 14.24 -0.85 -44.36
C ALA A 145 15.73 -0.59 -44.13
N VAL A 146 16.20 -0.79 -42.90
CA VAL A 146 17.59 -1.15 -42.64
C VAL A 146 17.57 -2.32 -41.67
N ALA A 147 17.76 -3.51 -42.23
CA ALA A 147 18.18 -4.67 -41.49
C ALA A 147 19.65 -4.47 -41.09
N VAL A 148 19.94 -4.57 -39.81
CA VAL A 148 21.28 -4.89 -39.32
C VAL A 148 21.12 -6.01 -38.32
N ALA A 149 21.43 -7.21 -38.82
CA ALA A 149 21.75 -8.35 -38.00
C ALA A 149 23.15 -8.11 -37.41
N ASP A 150 23.29 -8.19 -36.10
CA ASP A 150 24.58 -8.43 -35.48
C ASP A 150 24.51 -9.70 -34.65
N ASP A 151 25.26 -10.66 -35.19
CA ASP A 151 25.70 -11.93 -34.68
C ASP A 151 26.62 -11.73 -33.48
N MET A 152 26.27 -12.29 -32.33
CA MET A 152 27.24 -12.59 -31.26
C MET A 152 26.96 -13.97 -30.67
N SER A 153 27.44 -14.94 -31.44
CA SER A 153 28.00 -16.21 -30.99
C SER A 153 28.91 -16.03 -29.76
N MET A 154 28.74 -16.85 -28.70
CA MET A 154 29.83 -17.33 -27.83
C MET A 154 29.35 -18.40 -26.83
N SER A 155 30.00 -19.56 -26.97
CA SER A 155 30.45 -20.48 -25.91
C SER A 155 29.46 -21.37 -25.18
N ALA A 156 29.47 -22.61 -25.66
CA ALA A 156 29.15 -23.83 -24.94
C ALA A 156 29.90 -23.94 -23.61
N VAL A 157 29.14 -24.18 -22.53
CA VAL A 157 29.64 -24.89 -21.35
C VAL A 157 28.67 -26.02 -21.04
N ALA A 158 29.09 -27.22 -21.41
CA ALA A 158 28.47 -28.46 -20.99
C ALA A 158 28.63 -28.63 -19.48
N HIS A 159 27.52 -28.62 -18.73
CA HIS A 159 27.48 -29.22 -17.39
C HIS A 159 26.60 -30.46 -17.45
N ARG A 160 27.30 -31.58 -17.60
CA ARG A 160 26.80 -32.94 -17.44
C ARG A 160 26.57 -33.23 -15.95
N ARG A 161 25.47 -33.95 -15.70
CA ARG A 161 25.23 -34.90 -14.58
C ARG A 161 24.92 -34.28 -13.20
N SER A 162 23.66 -34.39 -12.78
CA SER A 162 23.24 -35.59 -12.07
C SER A 162 21.74 -35.57 -11.79
N SER A 163 21.03 -36.29 -12.66
CA SER A 163 19.75 -36.89 -12.37
C SER A 163 19.93 -37.88 -11.21
N ALA A 164 19.37 -37.55 -10.06
CA ALA A 164 18.98 -38.52 -9.04
C ALA A 164 17.71 -38.00 -8.35
N ASN A 165 16.66 -37.73 -9.15
CA ASN A 165 15.34 -37.53 -8.59
C ASN A 165 14.81 -38.90 -8.17
N ARG A 166 15.12 -39.24 -6.92
CA ARG A 166 14.75 -40.48 -6.25
C ARG A 166 13.23 -40.51 -6.12
N THR A 167 12.58 -41.32 -6.94
CA THR A 167 11.14 -41.59 -6.90
C THR A 167 10.81 -42.31 -5.59
N VAL A 168 10.56 -41.54 -4.53
CA VAL A 168 9.92 -42.06 -3.31
C VAL A 168 8.43 -42.15 -3.59
N SER A 169 8.02 -43.29 -4.15
CA SER A 169 6.62 -43.69 -4.31
C SER A 169 6.06 -44.07 -2.94
N ALA A 170 5.69 -43.07 -2.16
CA ALA A 170 4.87 -43.26 -0.96
C ALA A 170 3.39 -43.34 -1.37
N PRO A 171 2.57 -44.17 -0.74
CA PRO A 171 1.15 -44.25 -1.03
C PRO A 171 0.49 -42.92 -0.66
N VAL A 172 0.13 -42.13 -1.68
CA VAL A 172 -0.66 -40.91 -1.52
C VAL A 172 -2.02 -41.32 -0.97
N LYS A 173 -2.20 -41.08 0.32
CA LYS A 173 -3.47 -41.21 1.04
C LYS A 173 -4.54 -40.50 0.21
N ALA A 174 -5.54 -41.26 -0.24
CA ALA A 174 -6.61 -40.79 -1.12
C ALA A 174 -7.19 -39.48 -0.58
N VAL A 175 -6.87 -38.38 -1.27
CA VAL A 175 -7.43 -37.06 -0.97
C VAL A 175 -8.90 -37.15 -1.34
N ARG A 176 -9.78 -37.14 -0.34
CA ARG A 176 -11.22 -37.05 -0.57
C ARG A 176 -11.45 -35.80 -1.42
N SER A 177 -11.94 -36.00 -2.64
CA SER A 177 -12.30 -34.93 -3.56
C SER A 177 -13.45 -34.14 -2.92
N VAL A 178 -13.12 -33.01 -2.30
CA VAL A 178 -14.13 -32.09 -1.79
C VAL A 178 -14.64 -31.27 -2.98
N SER A 179 -15.93 -31.39 -3.26
CA SER A 179 -16.58 -30.69 -4.38
C SER A 179 -16.49 -29.17 -4.19
N PRO A 180 -16.35 -28.40 -5.29
CA PRO A 180 -16.37 -26.95 -5.22
C PRO A 180 -17.72 -26.43 -4.73
N VAL A 181 -17.70 -25.30 -4.03
CA VAL A 181 -18.90 -24.61 -3.56
C VAL A 181 -19.30 -23.56 -4.60
N GLN A 182 -20.58 -23.49 -4.95
CA GLN A 182 -21.08 -22.46 -5.87
C GLN A 182 -21.63 -21.26 -5.10
N ALA A 183 -21.28 -20.06 -5.53
CA ALA A 183 -21.85 -18.82 -5.01
C ALA A 183 -22.12 -17.82 -6.14
N ARG A 184 -23.08 -16.92 -5.89
CA ARG A 184 -23.50 -15.87 -6.82
C ARG A 184 -22.90 -14.52 -6.41
N ILE A 185 -22.52 -13.72 -7.39
CA ILE A 185 -22.13 -12.32 -7.18
C ILE A 185 -23.38 -11.47 -6.95
N GLU A 186 -23.41 -10.70 -5.87
CA GLU A 186 -24.53 -9.84 -5.52
C GLU A 186 -24.52 -8.51 -6.32
N PRO A 187 -25.68 -7.85 -6.49
CA PRO A 187 -25.72 -6.51 -7.09
C PRO A 187 -24.82 -5.51 -6.37
N GLY A 188 -23.94 -4.84 -7.12
CA GLY A 188 -22.97 -3.88 -6.59
C GLY A 188 -21.78 -4.49 -5.84
N GLU A 189 -21.67 -5.82 -5.79
CA GLU A 189 -20.54 -6.51 -5.18
C GLU A 189 -19.35 -6.54 -6.14
N THR A 190 -18.18 -6.09 -5.65
CA THR A 190 -16.93 -6.23 -6.40
C THR A 190 -16.39 -7.65 -6.25
N PHE A 191 -15.58 -8.12 -7.22
CA PHE A 191 -15.06 -9.48 -7.16
C PHE A 191 -14.17 -9.74 -5.94
N TRP A 192 -13.47 -8.70 -5.46
CA TRP A 192 -12.74 -8.72 -4.20
C TRP A 192 -13.65 -8.91 -2.98
N ALA A 193 -14.79 -8.21 -2.94
CA ALA A 193 -15.78 -8.35 -1.87
C ALA A 193 -16.41 -9.76 -1.87
N PHE A 194 -16.73 -10.30 -3.05
CA PHE A 194 -17.18 -11.68 -3.24
C PHE A 194 -16.16 -12.69 -2.68
N SER A 195 -14.88 -12.56 -3.04
CA SER A 195 -13.83 -13.44 -2.53
C SER A 195 -13.70 -13.36 -1.02
N ARG A 196 -13.74 -12.16 -0.44
CA ARG A 196 -13.67 -11.98 1.01
C ARG A 196 -14.87 -12.61 1.72
N ARG A 197 -16.08 -12.47 1.17
CA ARG A 197 -17.31 -13.03 1.74
C ARG A 197 -17.29 -14.56 1.74
N THR A 198 -16.80 -15.18 0.67
CA THR A 198 -16.87 -16.63 0.47
C THR A 198 -15.66 -17.39 1.02
N THR A 199 -14.47 -16.78 1.02
CA THR A 199 -13.21 -17.42 1.45
C THR A 199 -12.60 -16.81 2.71
N GLY A 200 -13.19 -15.71 3.22
CA GLY A 200 -12.63 -14.93 4.33
C GLY A 200 -11.46 -14.01 3.92
N ARG A 201 -10.92 -14.13 2.70
CA ARG A 201 -9.80 -13.31 2.21
C ARG A 201 -10.11 -12.73 0.84
N GLY A 202 -10.03 -11.40 0.74
CA GLY A 202 -10.23 -10.71 -0.53
C GLY A 202 -9.20 -11.11 -1.58
N SER A 203 -7.95 -11.35 -1.17
CA SER A 203 -6.82 -11.71 -2.04
C SER A 203 -6.98 -13.04 -2.79
N ASN A 204 -7.94 -13.89 -2.42
CA ASN A 204 -8.18 -15.17 -3.09
C ASN A 204 -8.93 -15.02 -4.44
N TRP A 205 -9.32 -13.80 -4.82
CA TRP A 205 -10.06 -13.52 -6.05
C TRP A 205 -9.34 -14.04 -7.30
N ALA A 206 -8.00 -13.95 -7.34
CA ALA A 206 -7.21 -14.38 -8.50
C ALA A 206 -7.27 -15.90 -8.70
N GLU A 207 -7.32 -16.66 -7.61
CA GLU A 207 -7.43 -18.11 -7.65
C GLU A 207 -8.84 -18.54 -8.07
N ILE A 208 -9.87 -17.83 -7.60
CA ILE A 208 -11.26 -18.02 -8.05
C ILE A 208 -11.40 -17.69 -9.54
N ALA A 209 -10.81 -16.60 -10.02
CA ALA A 209 -10.84 -16.21 -11.44
C ALA A 209 -10.25 -17.31 -12.32
N ARG A 210 -9.04 -17.78 -11.98
CA ARG A 210 -8.37 -18.88 -12.68
C ARG A 210 -9.17 -20.18 -12.64
N TYR A 211 -9.85 -20.49 -11.54
CA TYR A 211 -10.65 -21.70 -11.43
C TYR A 211 -11.90 -21.69 -12.31
N ASN A 212 -12.38 -20.50 -12.71
CA ASN A 212 -13.56 -20.32 -13.54
C ASN A 212 -13.22 -19.83 -14.96
N ASP A 213 -11.94 -19.91 -15.36
CA ASP A 213 -11.44 -19.44 -16.66
C ASP A 213 -11.86 -18.00 -16.99
N ILE A 214 -11.77 -17.11 -15.99
CA ILE A 214 -12.09 -15.68 -16.16
C ILE A 214 -10.82 -14.89 -16.42
N ASP A 215 -10.68 -14.41 -17.64
CA ASP A 215 -9.57 -13.54 -18.05
C ASP A 215 -9.82 -12.06 -17.69
N ASP A 216 -11.06 -11.59 -17.85
CA ASP A 216 -11.48 -10.23 -17.50
C ASP A 216 -12.47 -10.23 -16.33
N VAL A 217 -11.97 -9.84 -15.17
CA VAL A 217 -12.75 -9.73 -13.93
C VAL A 217 -13.75 -8.56 -13.93
N GLN A 218 -13.53 -7.54 -14.75
CA GLN A 218 -14.42 -6.37 -14.84
C GLN A 218 -15.65 -6.67 -15.70
N ALA A 219 -15.57 -7.67 -16.58
CA ALA A 219 -16.71 -8.14 -17.39
C ALA A 219 -17.75 -8.94 -16.58
N ILE A 220 -17.43 -9.35 -15.35
CA ILE A 220 -18.33 -10.19 -14.55
C ILE A 220 -19.55 -9.39 -14.09
N ARG A 221 -20.73 -9.81 -14.55
CA ARG A 221 -22.00 -9.15 -14.20
C ARG A 221 -22.53 -9.62 -12.85
N PRO A 222 -23.26 -8.75 -12.12
CA PRO A 222 -24.06 -9.18 -11.00
C PRO A 222 -24.94 -10.37 -11.36
N GLY A 223 -24.93 -11.34 -10.47
CA GLY A 223 -25.72 -12.55 -10.62
C GLY A 223 -25.03 -13.72 -11.32
N THR A 224 -23.79 -13.54 -11.77
CA THR A 224 -22.93 -14.63 -12.25
C THR A 224 -22.71 -15.66 -11.13
N ARG A 225 -22.83 -16.95 -11.46
CA ARG A 225 -22.49 -18.06 -10.56
C ARG A 225 -21.05 -18.49 -10.78
N LEU A 226 -20.27 -18.54 -9.72
CA LEU A 226 -18.87 -18.92 -9.73
C LEU A 226 -18.64 -20.11 -8.81
N SER A 227 -17.76 -21.01 -9.26
CA SER A 227 -17.30 -22.15 -8.50
C SER A 227 -16.10 -21.76 -7.65
N ILE A 228 -16.15 -22.04 -6.36
CA ILE A 228 -15.10 -21.72 -5.40
C ILE A 228 -14.40 -23.04 -5.02
N PRO A 229 -13.08 -23.16 -5.23
CA PRO A 229 -12.32 -24.33 -4.80
C PRO A 229 -12.55 -24.59 -3.31
N ALA A 230 -12.87 -25.83 -2.95
CA ALA A 230 -13.15 -26.20 -1.56
C ALA A 230 -12.01 -25.86 -0.60
N ALA A 231 -10.76 -25.89 -1.08
CA ALA A 231 -9.57 -25.51 -0.33
C ALA A 231 -9.54 -24.03 0.10
N LEU A 232 -10.34 -23.17 -0.54
CA LEU A 232 -10.44 -21.75 -0.23
C LEU A 232 -11.67 -21.40 0.61
N VAL A 233 -12.67 -22.28 0.65
CA VAL A 233 -13.93 -22.01 1.34
C VAL A 233 -13.65 -21.90 2.82
N ARG A 234 -14.19 -20.84 3.45
CA ARG A 234 -14.14 -20.70 4.89
C ARG A 234 -15.05 -21.78 5.50
N GLU A 235 -14.49 -22.66 6.33
CA GLU A 235 -15.31 -23.54 7.17
C GLU A 235 -16.23 -22.67 8.04
N PRO A 236 -17.55 -22.96 8.07
CA PRO A 236 -18.54 -22.15 8.77
C PRO A 236 -18.28 -22.03 10.27
#